data_AF-A0AAU8NDQ4-F1
#
_entry.id   AF-A0AAU8NDQ4-F1
#
_cell.length_a   1.000
_cell.length_b   1.000
_cell.length_c   1.000
_cell.angle_alpha   90.00
_cell.angle_beta   90.00
_cell.angle_gamma   90.00
#
_symmetry.space_group_name_H-M   'P 1'
#
loop_
_entity.id
_entity.type
_entity.pdbx_description
1 polymer ?
#
loop_
_entity_poly.entity_id
_entity_poly.type
_entity_poly.pdbx_seq_one_letter_code
_entity_poly.pdbx_strand_id
1 'polypeptide(L)' 'MLYPSIDEMMNKVDSKYSLVVAASRRARQLREGEKSELRNAKSHKQVGVALEEIYGDHLVVIKGQDEEEE' A
#
# COMPACT_ATOMS: atom_id res chain seq x y z
N MET A 1 -14.67 5.33 -8.70
CA MET A 1 -14.83 4.00 -8.08
C MET A 1 -13.51 3.66 -7.40
N LEU A 2 -13.51 3.13 -6.17
CA LEU A 2 -12.27 2.72 -5.49
C LEU A 2 -11.67 1.54 -6.26
N TYR A 3 -10.43 1.69 -6.70
CA TYR A 3 -9.63 0.64 -7.31
C TYR A 3 -8.32 0.57 -6.53
N PRO A 4 -7.81 -0.62 -6.21
CA PRO A 4 -8.46 -1.95 -6.31
C PRO A 4 -9.65 -2.12 -5.35
N SER A 5 -10.43 -3.18 -5.52
CA SER A 5 -11.50 -3.55 -4.57
C SER A 5 -10.94 -4.22 -3.31
N ILE A 6 -11.67 -4.15 -2.19
CA ILE A 6 -11.21 -4.77 -0.93
C ILE A 6 -11.05 -6.28 -1.07
N ASP A 7 -11.96 -6.96 -1.76
CA ASP A 7 -11.89 -8.42 -1.93
C ASP A 7 -10.66 -8.83 -2.73
N GLU A 8 -10.28 -8.06 -3.75
CA GLU A 8 -9.02 -8.24 -4.49
C GLU A 8 -7.81 -8.05 -3.57
N MET A 9 -7.84 -7.04 -2.68
CA MET A 9 -6.75 -6.81 -1.73
C MET A 9 -6.58 -7.92 -0.71
N MET A 10 -7.67 -8.57 -0.29
CA MET A 10 -7.61 -9.68 0.67
C MET A 10 -6.88 -10.91 0.12
N ASN A 11 -6.65 -11.01 -1.20
CA ASN A 11 -5.80 -12.05 -1.78
C ASN A 11 -4.30 -11.71 -1.74
N LYS A 12 -3.94 -10.46 -1.42
CA LYS A 12 -2.56 -9.95 -1.37
C LYS A 12 -2.03 -9.81 0.06
N VAL A 13 -2.94 -9.74 1.03
CA VAL A 13 -2.62 -9.44 2.43
C VAL A 13 -3.41 -10.36 3.36
N ASP A 14 -2.80 -10.71 4.48
CA ASP A 14 -3.38 -11.68 5.40
C ASP A 14 -4.61 -11.18 6.17
N SER A 15 -4.75 -9.87 6.32
CA SER A 15 -5.87 -9.27 7.07
C SER A 15 -6.21 -7.85 6.60
N LYS A 16 -7.45 -7.45 6.86
CA LYS A 16 -7.90 -6.06 6.64
C LYS A 16 -7.08 -5.06 7.45
N TYR A 17 -6.70 -5.41 8.68
CA TYR A 17 -5.89 -4.54 9.53
C TYR A 17 -4.48 -4.34 8.98
N SER A 18 -3.79 -5.41 8.57
CA SER A 18 -2.48 -5.31 7.92
C SER A 18 -2.53 -4.48 6.65
N LEU A 19 -3.61 -4.60 5.87
CA LEU A 19 -3.81 -3.77 4.68
C LEU A 19 -3.87 -2.28 5.02
N VAL A 20 -4.69 -1.92 6.01
CA VAL A 20 -4.87 -0.52 6.43
C VAL A 20 -3.56 0.07 6.95
N VAL A 21 -2.84 -0.69 7.79
CA VAL A 21 -1.55 -0.25 8.34
C VAL A 21 -0.51 -0.07 7.23
N ALA A 22 -0.35 -1.06 6.35
CA ALA A 22 0.61 -1.01 5.26
C ALA A 22 0.31 0.15 4.28
N ALA A 23 -0.95 0.28 3.84
CA ALA A 23 -1.36 1.37 2.96
C ALA A 23 -1.16 2.75 3.60
N SER A 24 -1.41 2.88 4.91
CA SER A 24 -1.22 4.14 5.63
C SER A 24 0.26 4.50 5.79
N ARG A 25 1.13 3.53 6.13
CA ARG A 25 2.59 3.71 6.20
C ARG A 25 3.13 4.13 4.83
N ARG A 26 2.75 3.40 3.78
CA ARG A 26 3.20 3.72 2.42
C ARG A 26 2.69 5.08 1.93
N ALA A 27 1.44 5.42 2.20
CA ALA A 27 0.91 6.74 1.85
C ALA A 27 1.67 7.89 2.53
N ARG A 28 2.16 7.69 3.76
CA ARG A 28 3.01 8.66 4.46
C ARG A 28 4.35 8.85 3.76
N GLN A 29 5.02 7.77 3.37
CA GLN A 29 6.27 7.82 2.60
C GLN A 29 6.09 8.61 1.29
N LEU A 30 5.03 8.30 0.53
CA LEU A 30 4.69 9.02 -0.71
C LEU A 30 4.41 10.52 -0.45
N ARG A 31 3.86 10.86 0.71
CA ARG A 31 3.66 12.25 1.13
C ARG A 31 4.96 12.96 1.48
N GLU A 32 5.92 12.23 2.05
CA GLU A 32 7.25 12.71 2.44
C GLU A 32 8.20 12.85 1.24
N GLY A 33 7.75 12.45 0.04
CA GLY A 33 8.46 12.68 -1.22
C GLY A 33 9.05 11.42 -1.84
N GLU A 34 8.83 10.24 -1.24
CA GLU A 34 9.17 8.99 -1.91
C GLU A 34 8.40 8.85 -3.22
N LYS A 35 9.08 8.29 -4.21
CA LYS A 35 8.49 8.06 -5.53
C LYS A 35 7.76 6.73 -5.53
N SER A 36 6.65 6.70 -6.27
CA SER A 36 5.98 5.47 -6.62
C SER A 36 6.57 4.92 -7.92
N GLU A 37 6.74 3.60 -7.99
CA GLU A 37 7.10 2.89 -9.22
C GLU A 37 5.89 2.76 -10.18
N LEU A 38 4.67 3.09 -9.71
CA LEU A 38 3.48 3.15 -10.55
C LEU A 38 3.58 4.32 -11.52
N ARG A 39 3.80 3.99 -12.80
CA ARG A 39 3.83 4.99 -13.88
C ARG A 39 2.45 5.61 -14.16
N ASN A 40 1.38 4.84 -13.97
CA ASN A 40 0.01 5.23 -14.32
C ASN A 40 -0.97 4.87 -13.18
N ALA A 41 -0.74 5.42 -11.99
CA ALA A 41 -1.69 5.25 -10.89
C ALA A 41 -3.05 5.85 -11.26
N LYS A 42 -4.14 5.11 -11.00
CA LYS A 42 -5.51 5.57 -11.23
C LYS A 42 -5.96 6.55 -10.14
N SER A 43 -5.43 6.39 -8.93
CA SER A 43 -5.70 7.25 -7.79
C SER A 43 -4.81 8.49 -7.78
N HIS A 44 -5.41 9.65 -7.51
CA HIS A 44 -4.69 10.91 -7.22
C HIS A 44 -4.33 11.08 -5.73
N LYS A 45 -4.88 10.23 -4.85
CA LYS A 45 -4.57 10.27 -3.41
C LYS A 45 -3.50 9.24 -3.08
N GLN A 46 -2.55 9.61 -2.22
CA GLN A 46 -1.42 8.78 -1.78
C GLN A 46 -1.86 7.40 -1.26
N VAL A 47 -2.96 7.33 -0.50
CA VAL A 47 -3.52 6.06 -0.01
C VAL A 47 -3.97 5.15 -1.15
N GLY A 48 -4.61 5.70 -2.18
CA GLY A 48 -5.01 4.89 -3.32
C GLY A 48 -3.81 4.44 -4.16
N VAL A 49 -2.78 5.30 -4.31
CA VAL A 49 -1.51 4.90 -4.96
C VAL A 49 -0.86 3.75 -4.19
N ALA A 50 -0.81 3.83 -2.86
CA ALA A 50 -0.29 2.76 -2.02
C ALA A 50 -1.07 1.44 -2.17
N LEU A 51 -2.42 1.51 -2.25
CA LEU A 51 -3.25 0.33 -2.49
C LEU A 51 -2.98 -0.27 -3.87
N GLU A 52 -2.79 0.56 -4.89
CA GLU A 52 -2.43 0.11 -6.24
C GLU A 52 -1.03 -0.51 -6.29
N GLU A 53 -0.06 -0.01 -5.50
CA GLU A 53 1.28 -0.59 -5.40
C GLU A 53 1.23 -1.99 -4.79
N ILE A 54 0.48 -2.15 -3.69
CA ILE A 54 0.28 -3.45 -3.04
C ILE A 54 -0.43 -4.42 -3.98
N TYR A 55 -1.45 -3.95 -4.71
CA TYR A 55 -2.17 -4.79 -5.66
C TYR A 55 -1.33 -5.22 -6.86
N GLY A 56 -0.49 -4.31 -7.37
CA GLY A 56 0.42 -4.55 -8.50
C GLY A 56 1.70 -5.29 -8.13
N ASP A 57 1.81 -5.83 -6.92
CA ASP A 57 3.01 -6.50 -6.39
C ASP A 57 4.29 -5.63 -6.39
N HIS A 58 4.12 -4.30 -6.49
CA HIS A 58 5.21 -3.33 -6.32
C HIS A 58 5.60 -3.17 -4.84
N LEU A 59 4.68 -3.52 -3.93
CA LEU A 59 4.91 -3.50 -2.49
C LEU A 59 4.33 -4.78 -1.88
N VAL A 60 5.19 -5.56 -1.21
CA VAL A 60 4.79 -6.80 -0.53
C VAL A 60 4.65 -6.55 0.97
N VAL A 61 3.50 -6.88 1.54
CA VAL A 61 3.24 -6.74 2.97
C VAL A 61 3.66 -8.03 3.69
N ILE A 62 4.85 -8.03 4.28
CA ILE A 62 5.34 -9.13 5.11
C ILE A 62 4.92 -8.94 6.57
N LYS A 63 4.42 -10.00 7.19
CA LYS A 63 4.17 -10.03 8.64
C LYS A 63 5.48 -10.17 9.39
N GLY A 64 5.84 -9.13 10.14
CA GLY A 64 6.96 -9.17 11.08
C GLY A 64 8.23 -8.58 10.50
N GLN A 65 8.36 -7.27 10.68
CA GLN A 65 9.59 -6.53 10.97
C GLN A 65 9.15 -5.06 11.07
N ASP A 66 8.51 -4.74 12.20
CA ASP A 66 8.78 -3.43 12.78
C ASP A 66 10.23 -3.54 13.21
N GLU A 67 11.15 -3.17 12.32
CA GLU A 67 12.53 -2.95 12.70
C GLU A 67 12.48 -1.89 13.80
N GLU A 68 12.92 -2.30 14.98
CA GLU A 68 13.30 -1.41 16.07
C GLU A 68 14.30 -0.40 15.49
N GLU A 69 13.83 0.80 15.17
CA GLU A 69 14.71 1.96 15.10
C GLU A 69 15.13 2.27 16.55
N GLU A 70 16.27 1.72 16.97
CA GLU A 70 17.05 2.19 18.14
C GLU A 70 17.55 3.62 17.93
#